data_AF-A0A0F8YD24-F1
#
_entry.id   AF-A0A0F8YD24-F1
#
_cell.length_a   1.000
_cell.length_b   1.000
_cell.length_c   1.000
_cell.angle_alpha   90.00
_cell.angle_beta   90.00
_cell.angle_gamma   90.00
#
_symmetry.space_group_name_H-M   'P 1'
#
loop_
_entity.id
_entity.type
_entity.pdbx_description
1 polymer ?
#
loop_
_entity_poly.entity_id
_entity_poly.type
_entity_poly.pdbx_seq_one_letter_code
_entity_poly.pdbx_strand_id
1 'polypeptide(L)' 'MKRCQWISKEKEGSLYCNYHDKEWGVPAHDDKVLFEFLILEGAQAGLSWSTVLKKRENYRKAFDGWDFNKIAEYT' A
#
# COMPACT_ATOMS: atom_id res chain seq x y z
N MET A 1 17.99 7.15 13.49
CA MET A 1 17.90 6.40 12.21
C MET A 1 17.70 7.41 11.08
N LYS A 2 18.44 7.28 9.97
CA LYS A 2 18.28 8.15 8.80
C LYS A 2 17.35 7.44 7.79
N ARG A 3 16.24 8.07 7.41
CA ARG A 3 15.27 7.53 6.43
C ARG A 3 15.61 7.97 5.00
N CYS A 4 14.99 7.34 4.00
CA CYS A 4 15.12 7.73 2.60
C CYS A 4 14.65 9.18 2.37
N GLN A 5 15.18 9.83 1.33
CA GLN A 5 14.95 11.26 1.04
C GLN A 5 13.48 11.62 0.80
N TRP A 6 12.66 10.66 0.37
CA TRP A 6 11.23 10.86 0.10
C TRP A 6 10.35 10.82 1.38
N ILE A 7 10.95 10.52 2.53
CA ILE A 7 10.37 10.77 3.85
C ILE A 7 10.85 12.13 4.37
N SER A 8 10.02 13.16 4.16
CA SER A 8 10.29 14.52 4.66
C SER A 8 10.01 14.62 6.17
N LYS A 9 10.60 15.63 6.83
CA LYS A 9 10.35 15.92 8.26
C LYS A 9 8.87 16.18 8.56
N GLU A 10 8.15 16.80 7.64
CA GLU A 10 6.70 17.04 7.76
C GLU A 10 5.87 15.75 7.85
N LYS A 11 6.43 14.63 7.39
CA LYS A 11 5.79 13.32 7.46
C LYS A 11 6.19 12.54 8.71
N GLU A 12 7.03 13.09 9.59
CA GLU A 12 7.48 12.41 10.80
C GLU A 12 6.29 11.98 11.66
N GLY A 13 6.30 10.72 12.14
CA GLY A 13 5.17 10.13 12.87
C GLY A 13 3.93 9.81 12.02
N SER A 14 3.93 10.10 10.72
CA SER A 14 2.78 9.81 9.84
C SER A 14 2.68 8.33 9.44
N LEU A 15 1.51 7.95 8.91
CA LEU A 15 1.29 6.68 8.22
C LEU A 15 2.37 6.39 7.17
N TYR A 16 2.86 7.42 6.48
CA TYR A 16 3.88 7.27 5.43
C TYR A 16 5.25 6.87 6.00
N CYS A 17 5.60 7.38 7.19
CA CYS A 17 6.80 6.94 7.91
C CYS A 17 6.69 5.49 8.37
N ASN A 18 5.53 5.11 8.94
CA ASN A 18 5.31 3.74 9.40
C ASN A 18 5.39 2.75 8.23
N TYR A 19 4.78 3.09 7.09
CA TYR A 19 4.90 2.31 5.86
C TYR A 19 6.38 2.15 5.43
N HIS A 20 7.14 3.25 5.36
CA HIS A 20 8.56 3.20 5.00
C HIS A 20 9.35 2.29 5.95
N ASP A 21 9.16 2.46 7.26
CA ASP A 21 10.00 1.81 8.26
C ASP A 21 9.70 0.31 8.43
N LYS A 22 8.48 -0.12 8.11
CA LYS A 22 8.00 -1.47 8.43
C LYS A 22 7.60 -2.32 7.23
N GLU A 23 7.33 -1.71 6.09
CA GLU A 23 6.75 -2.41 4.93
C GLU A 23 7.58 -2.18 3.67
N TRP A 24 8.02 -0.95 3.41
CA TRP A 24 8.73 -0.64 2.17
C TRP A 24 10.12 -1.30 2.14
N GLY A 25 10.37 -2.11 1.10
CA GLY A 25 11.63 -2.83 0.93
C GLY A 25 11.81 -4.04 1.86
N VAL A 26 10.80 -4.36 2.67
CA VAL A 26 10.78 -5.61 3.46
C VAL A 26 10.32 -6.74 2.55
N PRO A 27 11.06 -7.86 2.42
CA PRO A 27 10.64 -8.99 1.60
C PRO A 27 9.28 -9.54 2.03
N ALA A 28 8.37 -9.69 1.07
CA ALA A 28 7.07 -10.31 1.26
C ALA A 28 7.00 -11.60 0.43
N HIS A 29 6.43 -12.65 1.02
CA HIS A 29 6.25 -13.96 0.40
C HIS A 29 4.80 -14.45 0.40
N ASP A 30 3.89 -13.65 0.96
CA ASP A 30 2.45 -13.94 0.96
C ASP A 30 1.82 -13.40 -0.34
N ASP A 31 1.13 -14.27 -1.08
CA ASP A 31 0.55 -13.93 -2.37
C ASP A 31 -0.52 -12.84 -2.29
N LYS A 32 -1.30 -12.76 -1.20
CA LYS A 32 -2.30 -11.71 -1.02
C LYS A 32 -1.65 -10.36 -0.77
N VAL A 33 -0.56 -10.33 -0.01
CA VAL A 33 0.23 -9.11 0.20
C VAL A 33 0.85 -8.65 -1.13
N LEU A 34 1.44 -9.56 -1.91
CA LEU A 34 2.01 -9.23 -3.21
C LEU A 34 0.93 -8.71 -4.18
N PHE A 35 -0.23 -9.37 -4.22
CA PHE A 35 -1.38 -8.95 -5.03
C PHE A 35 -1.92 -7.57 -4.58
N GLU A 36 -2.08 -7.33 -3.28
CA GLU A 36 -2.46 -6.03 -2.72
C GLU A 36 -1.54 -4.92 -3.23
N PHE A 37 -0.21 -5.09 -3.10
CA PHE A 37 0.74 -4.08 -3.55
C PHE A 37 0.71 -3.87 -5.05
N LEU A 38 0.64 -4.95 -5.85
CA LEU A 38 0.57 -4.84 -7.31
C LEU A 38 -0.62 -3.99 -7.76
N ILE A 39 -1.79 -4.19 -7.17
CA ILE A 39 -2.99 -3.42 -7.50
C ILE A 39 -2.90 -1.97 -7.02
N LEU A 40 -2.41 -1.75 -5.79
CA LEU A 40 -2.30 -0.40 -5.22
C LEU A 40 -1.29 0.47 -5.98
N GLU A 41 -0.18 -0.09 -6.46
CA GLU A 41 0.80 0.61 -7.31
C GLU A 41 0.15 1.08 -8.63
N GLY A 42 -0.70 0.25 -9.25
CA GLY A 42 -1.48 0.65 -10.42
C GLY A 42 -2.46 1.80 -10.11
N ALA A 43 -3.13 1.74 -8.96
CA ALA A 43 -4.03 2.80 -8.51
C ALA A 43 -3.32 4.14 -8.21
N GLN A 44 -1.99 4.14 -8.10
CA GLN A 44 -1.21 5.36 -7.89
C GLN A 44 -1.08 6.24 -9.14
N ALA A 45 -1.43 5.77 -10.34
CA ALA A 45 -1.24 6.54 -11.57
C ALA A 45 -1.82 7.96 -11.49
N GLY A 46 -0.94 8.99 -11.54
CA GLY A 46 -1.30 10.40 -11.43
C GLY A 46 -1.55 10.92 -10.00
N LEU A 47 -1.32 10.11 -8.97
CA LEU A 47 -1.53 10.44 -7.55
C LEU A 47 -0.23 10.30 -6.73
N SER A 48 -0.27 10.82 -5.50
CA SER A 48 0.78 10.52 -4.52
C SER A 48 0.52 9.17 -3.84
N TRP A 49 1.57 8.41 -3.52
CA TRP A 49 1.43 7.17 -2.76
C TRP A 49 0.77 7.39 -1.38
N SER A 50 0.93 8.57 -0.78
CA SER A 50 0.24 8.90 0.48
C SER A 50 -1.28 8.96 0.33
N THR A 51 -1.78 9.33 -0.87
CA THR A 51 -3.21 9.28 -1.20
C THR A 51 -3.70 7.84 -1.22
N VAL A 52 -2.94 6.94 -1.85
CA VAL A 52 -3.27 5.51 -1.94
C VAL A 52 -3.24 4.87 -0.55
N LEU A 53 -2.16 5.08 0.24
CA LEU A 53 -2.03 4.54 1.59
C LEU A 53 -3.17 4.96 2.52
N LYS A 54 -3.63 6.22 2.46
CA LYS A 54 -4.78 6.70 3.23
C LYS A 54 -6.09 5.98 2.85
N LYS A 55 -6.19 5.46 1.63
CA LYS A 55 -7.35 4.70 1.13
C LYS A 55 -7.17 3.18 1.21
N ARG A 56 -6.00 2.68 1.62
CA ARG A 56 -5.65 1.24 1.58
C ARG A 56 -6.70 0.35 2.27
N GLU A 57 -7.18 0.74 3.46
CA GLU A 57 -8.22 -0.03 4.16
C GLU A 57 -9.57 -0.01 3.44
N ASN A 58 -9.88 1.05 2.70
CA ASN A 58 -11.09 1.11 1.88
C ASN A 58 -10.97 0.19 0.66
N TYR A 59 -9.79 0.17 0.02
CA TYR A 59 -9.49 -0.79 -1.04
C TYR A 59 -9.60 -2.22 -0.52
N ARG A 60 -8.98 -2.54 0.62
CA ARG A 60 -9.08 -3.87 1.23
C ARG A 60 -10.53 -4.31 1.43
N LYS A 61 -11.41 -3.41 1.91
CA LYS A 61 -12.84 -3.71 2.06
C LYS A 61 -13.56 -3.87 0.73
N ALA A 62 -13.26 -3.01 -0.25
CA ALA A 62 -13.89 -3.03 -1.58
C ALA A 62 -13.47 -4.24 -2.43
N PHE A 63 -12.29 -4.80 -2.17
CA PHE A 63 -11.70 -5.94 -2.89
C PHE A 63 -11.64 -7.20 -2.01
N ASP A 64 -12.67 -7.45 -1.19
CA ASP A 64 -12.86 -8.68 -0.40
C ASP A 64 -11.61 -9.19 0.37
N GLY A 65 -10.85 -8.26 0.97
CA GLY A 65 -9.65 -8.61 1.73
C GLY A 65 -8.54 -9.22 0.88
N TRP A 66 -8.48 -8.84 -0.41
CA TRP A 66 -7.51 -9.31 -1.40
C TRP A 66 -7.62 -10.80 -1.71
N ASP A 67 -8.82 -11.37 -1.58
CA ASP A 67 -9.13 -12.71 -2.09
C ASP A 67 -9.27 -12.65 -3.62
N PHE A 68 -8.16 -12.89 -4.32
CA PHE A 68 -8.10 -12.83 -5.78
C PHE A 68 -9.08 -13.80 -6.48
N ASN A 69 -9.48 -14.90 -5.83
CA ASN A 69 -10.49 -15.80 -6.41
C ASN A 69 -11.87 -15.16 -6.42
N LYS A 70 -12.23 -14.38 -5.39
CA LYS A 70 -13.49 -13.64 -5.35
C LYS A 70 -13.48 -12.45 -6.31
N ILE A 71 -12.38 -11.71 -6.33
CA ILE A 71 -12.23 -10.52 -7.17
C ILE A 71 -12.35 -10.88 -8.66
N ALA A 72 -11.83 -12.05 -9.06
CA ALA A 72 -11.92 -12.54 -10.44
C ALA A 72 -13.38 -12.74 -10.92
N GLU A 73 -14.33 -12.89 -10.00
CA GLU A 73 -15.75 -13.13 -10.29
C GLU A 73 -16.61 -11.85 -10.21
N TYR A 74 -16.00 -10.66 -10.02
CA TYR A 74 -16.74 -9.39 -9.95
C TYR A 74 -17.41 -9.04 -11.29
N THR A 75 -18.57 -8.36 -11.22
CA THR A 75 -19.36 -7.87 -12.36
C THR A 75 -19.81 -6.44 -12.16
#